data_AF-A0A2S5G6C2-F1
#
_entry.id   AF-A0A2S5G6C2-F1
#
_cell.length_a   1.000
_cell.length_b   1.000
_cell.length_c   1.000
_cell.angle_alpha   90.00
_cell.angle_beta   90.00
_cell.angle_gamma   90.00
#
_symmetry.space_group_name_H-M   'P 1'
#
loop_
_entity.id
_entity.type
_entity.pdbx_description
1 polymer ?
#
loop_
_entity_poly.entity_id
_entity_poly.type
_entity_poly.pdbx_seq_one_letter_code
_entity_poly.pdbx_strand_id
1 'polypeptide(L)'
;MKSTGIVRKVDELGRVVIPIELRRTLGIAEKDALEIYVDDEKIILKKYKPSMTCQITGEVSDDNLKLAGGKLVLSREGAELLIKEIQNNLQDA
;
A
#
# COMPACT_ATOMS: atom_id res chain seq x y z
N MET A 1 -14.81 -13.79 2.46
CA MET A 1 -15.38 -12.45 2.71
C MET A 1 -16.13 -12.51 4.04
N LYS A 2 -15.72 -11.75 5.05
CA LYS A 2 -16.47 -11.67 6.32
C LYS A 2 -17.50 -10.55 6.18
N SER A 3 -18.78 -10.88 6.13
CA SER A 3 -19.84 -9.87 6.12
C SER A 3 -20.04 -9.38 7.55
N THR A 4 -19.84 -8.08 7.77
CA THR A 4 -20.15 -7.46 9.07
C THR A 4 -21.63 -7.09 9.18
N GLY A 5 -22.38 -7.09 8.06
CA GLY A 5 -23.80 -6.71 8.04
C GLY A 5 -24.08 -5.25 8.42
N ILE A 6 -23.05 -4.41 8.54
CA ILE A 6 -23.19 -3.02 8.98
C ILE A 6 -23.55 -2.15 7.79
N VAL A 7 -24.73 -1.52 7.83
CA VAL A 7 -25.17 -0.56 6.82
C VAL A 7 -25.05 0.86 7.39
N ARG A 8 -24.42 1.75 6.62
CA ARG A 8 -24.32 3.17 6.96
C ARG A 8 -24.80 4.03 5.81
N LYS A 9 -25.57 5.06 6.14
CA LYS A 9 -25.97 6.08 5.16
C LYS A 9 -24.77 6.95 4.82
N VAL A 10 -24.72 7.36 3.56
CA VAL A 10 -23.81 8.39 3.07
C VAL A 10 -24.27 9.73 3.60
N ASP A 11 -23.35 10.62 3.94
CA ASP A 11 -23.69 11.99 4.31
C ASP A 11 -23.97 12.88 3.09
N GLU A 12 -24.30 14.15 3.32
CA GLU A 12 -24.64 15.12 2.25
C GLU A 12 -23.48 15.39 1.28
N LEU A 13 -22.25 15.04 1.64
CA LEU A 13 -21.05 15.28 0.84
C LEU A 13 -20.50 13.99 0.20
N GLY A 14 -21.19 12.86 0.32
CA GLY A 14 -20.72 11.61 -0.25
C GLY A 14 -19.76 10.82 0.64
N ARG A 15 -19.56 11.21 1.91
CA ARG A 15 -18.64 10.54 2.83
C ARG A 15 -19.33 9.39 3.55
N VAL A 16 -18.58 8.33 3.81
CA VAL A 16 -19.01 7.17 4.61
C VAL A 16 -18.17 7.09 5.87
N VAL A 17 -18.84 6.85 7.00
CA VAL A 17 -18.17 6.69 8.29
C VAL A 17 -17.82 5.22 8.51
N ILE A 18 -16.53 4.94 8.77
CA ILE A 18 -16.06 3.60 9.17
C ILE A 18 -16.35 3.40 10.67
N PRO A 19 -17.08 2.35 11.08
CA PRO A 19 -17.34 2.03 12.48
C PRO A 19 -16.04 1.91 13.30
N ILE A 20 -16.10 2.33 14.57
CA ILE A 20 -14.94 2.33 15.48
C ILE A 20 -14.34 0.93 15.67
N GLU A 21 -15.17 -0.11 15.63
CA GLU A 21 -14.72 -1.51 15.71
C GLU A 21 -13.80 -1.88 14.55
N LEU A 22 -14.23 -1.60 13.31
CA LEU A 22 -13.40 -1.85 12.12
C LEU A 22 -12.12 -1.03 12.13
N ARG A 23 -12.17 0.23 12.60
CA ARG A 23 -10.97 1.05 12.76
C ARG A 23 -9.97 0.41 13.72
N ARG A 24 -10.43 -0.17 14.84
CA ARG A 24 -9.55 -0.86 15.81
C ARG A 24 -8.99 -2.15 15.24
N THR A 25 -9.81 -2.97 14.59
CA THR A 25 -9.38 -4.24 13.99
C THR A 25 -8.40 -4.04 12.84
N LEU A 26 -8.60 -3.01 12.00
CA LEU A 26 -7.72 -2.68 10.88
C LEU A 26 -6.57 -1.73 11.28
N GLY A 27 -6.54 -1.27 12.54
CA GLY A 27 -5.54 -0.33 13.05
C GLY A 27 -5.51 1.01 12.30
N ILE A 28 -6.67 1.55 11.91
CA ILE A 28 -6.82 2.84 11.19
C ILE A 28 -6.99 3.96 12.22
N ALA A 29 -5.93 4.74 12.41
CA ALA A 29 -5.91 5.90 13.31
C ALA A 29 -6.55 7.14 12.66
N GLU A 30 -6.64 8.24 13.40
CA GLU A 30 -7.03 9.53 12.81
C GLU A 30 -5.90 10.03 11.88
N LYS A 31 -6.28 10.60 10.73
CA LYS A 31 -5.35 11.06 9.68
C LYS A 31 -4.57 9.96 8.95
N ASP A 32 -4.85 8.69 9.21
CA ASP A 32 -4.30 7.59 8.41
C ASP A 32 -4.80 7.69 6.96
N ALA A 33 -3.87 7.57 6.01
CA ALA A 33 -4.20 7.49 4.59
C ALA A 33 -4.79 6.11 4.26
N LEU A 34 -5.86 6.12 3.48
CA LEU A 34 -6.49 4.93 2.93
C LEU A 34 -6.44 5.03 1.41
N GLU A 35 -6.12 3.93 0.77
CA GLU A 35 -6.14 3.78 -0.67
C GLU A 35 -7.50 3.22 -1.08
N ILE A 36 -8.07 3.79 -2.14
CA ILE A 36 -9.40 3.45 -2.64
C ILE A 36 -9.22 2.75 -3.98
N TYR A 37 -9.64 1.49 -4.04
CA TYR A 37 -9.71 0.72 -5.26
C TYR A 37 -11.17 0.51 -5.66
N VAL A 38 -11.41 0.43 -6.96
CA VAL A 38 -12.72 0.13 -7.55
C VAL A 38 -12.60 -1.21 -8.28
N ASP A 39 -13.48 -2.14 -7.93
CA ASP A 39 -13.57 -3.48 -8.52
C ASP A 39 -15.04 -3.73 -8.88
N ASP A 40 -15.36 -3.60 -10.17
CA ASP A 40 -16.73 -3.57 -10.71
C ASP A 40 -17.65 -2.61 -9.93
N GLU A 41 -18.61 -3.17 -9.17
CA GLU A 41 -19.59 -2.44 -8.36
C GLU A 41 -19.17 -2.31 -6.87
N LYS A 42 -17.92 -2.62 -6.54
CA LYS A 42 -17.39 -2.63 -5.17
C LYS A 42 -16.29 -1.60 -5.00
N ILE A 43 -16.33 -0.94 -3.83
CA ILE A 43 -15.24 -0.09 -3.37
C ILE A 43 -14.43 -0.88 -2.34
N ILE A 44 -13.14 -1.03 -2.58
CA ILE A 44 -12.20 -1.71 -1.69
C ILE A 44 -11.30 -0.65 -1.05
N LEU A 45 -11.32 -0.60 0.28
CA LEU A 45 -10.47 0.30 1.06
C LEU A 45 -9.27 -0.47 1.63
N LYS A 46 -8.05 -0.05 1.29
CA LYS A 46 -6.81 -0.63 1.82
C LYS A 46 -6.06 0.43 2.65
N LYS A 47 -5.41 0.00 3.74
CA LYS A 47 -4.55 0.91 4.52
C LYS A 47 -3.36 1.33 3.65
N TYR A 48 -3.23 2.63 3.38
CA TYR A 48 -2.09 3.14 2.60
C TYR A 48 -0.84 3.09 3.48
N LYS A 49 0.14 2.28 3.06
CA LYS A 49 1.45 2.18 3.71
C LYS A 49 2.50 2.76 2.76
N PRO A 50 2.91 4.03 2.93
CA PRO A 50 3.91 4.65 2.06
C PRO A 50 5.29 3.98 2.16
N SER A 51 5.55 3.21 3.23
CA SER A 51 6.83 2.52 3.44
C SER A 51 7.09 1.32 2.52
N MET A 52 6.16 0.98 1.63
CA MET A 52 6.21 -0.21 0.77
C MET A 52 6.15 0.15 -0.72
N THR A 53 6.41 1.40 -1.11
CA THR A 53 6.52 1.77 -2.52
C THR A 53 7.92 1.43 -3.03
N CYS A 54 8.00 0.66 -4.12
CA CYS A 54 9.28 0.42 -4.77
C CYS A 54 9.84 1.73 -5.32
N GLN A 55 11.08 2.06 -4.98
CA GLN A 55 11.73 3.29 -5.45
C GLN A 55 12.11 3.28 -6.93
N ILE A 56 12.09 2.12 -7.59
CA ILE A 56 12.44 1.96 -9.01
C ILE A 56 11.19 1.81 -9.86
N THR A 57 10.34 0.82 -9.55
CA THR A 57 9.15 0.52 -10.36
C THR A 57 7.93 1.35 -9.97
N GLY A 58 7.95 2.00 -8.80
CA GLY A 58 6.79 2.73 -8.26
C GLY A 58 5.67 1.81 -7.75
N GLU A 59 5.83 0.49 -7.84
CA GLU A 59 4.82 -0.47 -7.39
C GLU A 59 4.68 -0.45 -5.88
N VAL A 60 3.43 -0.41 -5.40
CA VAL A 60 3.11 -0.51 -3.98
C VAL A 60 2.64 -1.93 -3.70
N SER A 61 3.51 -2.74 -3.07
CA SER A 61 3.16 -4.09 -2.66
C SER A 61 3.63 -4.36 -1.24
N ASP A 62 2.81 -5.07 -0.46
CA ASP A 62 3.21 -5.55 0.87
C ASP A 62 4.36 -6.59 0.79
N ASP A 63 4.66 -7.12 -0.40
CA ASP A 63 5.77 -8.03 -0.66
C ASP A 63 7.09 -7.31 -1.03
N ASN A 64 7.10 -5.97 -1.02
CA ASN A 64 8.31 -5.21 -1.37
C ASN A 64 9.41 -5.39 -0.31
N LEU A 65 10.62 -5.62 -0.80
CA LEU A 65 11.83 -5.88 -0.01
C LEU A 65 12.35 -4.59 0.62
N LYS A 66 12.55 -4.61 1.94
CA LYS A 66 13.24 -3.54 2.67
C LYS A 66 14.71 -3.88 2.81
N LEU A 67 15.57 -3.10 2.18
CA LEU A 67 17.02 -3.22 2.21
C LEU A 67 17.66 -2.02 2.94
N ALA A 68 18.93 -2.16 3.33
CA ALA A 68 19.71 -1.12 4.02
C ALA A 68 19.02 -0.52 5.27
N GLY A 69 18.41 -1.37 6.10
CA GLY A 69 17.71 -0.94 7.32
C GLY A 69 16.41 -0.16 7.06
N GLY A 70 15.76 -0.40 5.92
CA GLY A 70 14.50 0.26 5.54
C GLY A 70 14.66 1.56 4.79
N LYS A 71 15.90 1.93 4.41
CA LYS A 71 16.18 3.10 3.56
C LYS A 71 15.90 2.85 2.08
N LEU A 72 15.94 1.58 1.68
CA LEU A 72 15.72 1.17 0.31
C LEU A 72 14.55 0.19 0.26
N VAL A 73 13.53 0.50 -0.54
CA VAL A 73 12.35 -0.34 -0.71
C VAL A 73 12.23 -0.69 -2.18
N LEU A 74 12.31 -1.98 -2.50
CA LEU A 74 12.35 -2.47 -3.88
C LEU A 74 11.32 -3.59 -4.09
N SER A 75 10.64 -3.58 -5.24
CA SER A 75 9.95 -4.76 -5.73
C SER A 75 10.99 -5.77 -6.22
N ARG A 76 10.56 -7.02 -6.41
CA ARG A 76 11.46 -8.08 -6.89
C ARG A 76 12.10 -7.72 -8.23
N GLU A 77 11.30 -7.21 -9.15
CA GLU A 77 11.76 -6.75 -10.46
C GLU A 77 12.72 -5.56 -10.35
N GLY A 78 12.40 -4.57 -9.49
CA GLY A 78 13.28 -3.45 -9.22
C GLY A 78 14.64 -3.87 -8.66
N ALA A 79 14.67 -4.86 -7.77
CA ALA A 79 15.92 -5.38 -7.21
C ALA A 79 16.80 -6.05 -8.28
N GLU A 80 16.22 -6.84 -9.19
CA GLU A 80 16.97 -7.47 -10.29
C GLU A 80 17.57 -6.45 -11.25
N LEU A 81 16.82 -5.40 -11.60
CA LEU A 81 17.31 -4.28 -12.41
C LEU A 81 18.48 -3.57 -11.74
N LEU A 82 18.35 -3.25 -10.45
CA LEU A 82 19.36 -2.53 -9.69
C LEU A 82 20.66 -3.35 -9.54
N ILE A 83 20.56 -4.67 -9.34
CA ILE A 83 21.73 -5.56 -9.30
C ILE A 83 22.47 -5.55 -10.64
N LYS A 84 21.73 -5.60 -11.76
CA LYS A 84 22.32 -5.59 -13.10
C LYS A 84 23.04 -4.27 -13.39
N GLU A 85 22.45 -3.13 -13.03
CA GLU A 85 23.09 -1.82 -13.18
C GLU A 85 24.33 -1.66 -12.31
N ILE A 86 24.31 -2.15 -11.06
CA ILE A 86 25.46 -2.10 -10.16
C ILE A 86 26.60 -2.97 -10.71
N GLN A 87 26.31 -4.17 -11.19
CA GLN A 87 27.32 -5.07 -11.76
C GLN A 87 27.97 -4.46 -13.01
N ASN A 88 27.18 -3.86 -13.91
CA ASN A 88 27.72 -3.20 -15.09
C ASN A 88 28.64 -2.03 -14.72
N ASN A 89 28.22 -1.14 -13.80
CA ASN A 89 29.03 0.02 -13.40
C ASN A 89 30.29 -0.35 -12.61
N LEU A 90 30.31 -1.49 -11.91
CA LEU A 90 31.48 -1.96 -11.16
C LEU A 90 32.45 -2.78 -12.02
N GLN A 91 32.04 -3.25 -13.19
CA GLN A 91 32.93 -3.91 -14.15
C GLN A 91 33.70 -2.93 -15.04
N ASP A 92 33.22 -1.69 -15.16
CA ASP A 92 33.86 -0.61 -15.90
C ASP A 92 34.83 0.25 -15.03
N ALA A 93 35.23 -0.24 -13.84
CA ALA A 93 36.12 0.44 -12.89
C ALA A 93 37.43 -0.34 -12.64
#